data_AF-A0A976E3J8-F1
#
_entry.id   AF-A0A976E3J8-F1
#
_cell.length_a   1.000
_cell.length_b   1.000
_cell.length_c   1.000
_cell.angle_alpha   90.00
_cell.angle_beta   90.00
_cell.angle_gamma   90.00
#
_symmetry.space_group_name_H-M   'P 1'
#
loop_
_entity.id
_entity.type
_entity.pdbx_description
1 polymer ?
#
loop_
_entity_poly.entity_id
_entity_poly.type
_entity_poly.pdbx_seq_one_letter_code
_entity_poly.pdbx_strand_id
1 'polypeptide(L)'
;NDITKVTPASFEPSIDYVVTKIPRFAFEKFPGSEPNLTTAMKSVGEAMAIGRTIHESLQKALASLETGLTGFDEITIPGAPDKASIVKALGQATPDRLRIIAQAMRHGLTNDEINQITAFDPWFLARIREIIDIEATIRKQGLPTNADSLRQLKMMGFTDARLAKLTGRDEAQVRRARQRLGVTAVFKRIDTCAAEFEAQTPYMYSTYEMPAMGDVECESRPTAAKKVVILGGGPNRIGQGIEFDYCCVHACYALTAAGYETIMVNCNPETVSTDYDTSDRLYFEPLTLEHVLEILRVEQENGTLHGVIVQFGGQTPLKLANALHAEGIPILGT
;
A
#
# COMPACT_ATOMS: atom_id res chain seq x y z
N ASN A 1 12.12 -5.28 -24.25
CA ASN A 1 11.43 -4.11 -23.68
C ASN A 1 12.40 -3.43 -22.71
N ASP A 2 12.10 -2.23 -22.24
CA ASP A 2 13.03 -1.44 -21.39
C ASP A 2 13.28 -2.06 -20.01
N ILE A 3 12.38 -2.96 -19.57
CA ILE A 3 12.45 -3.66 -18.28
C ILE A 3 13.45 -4.83 -18.29
N THR A 4 13.33 -5.72 -19.27
CA THR A 4 14.15 -6.95 -19.41
C THR A 4 15.42 -6.71 -20.23
N LYS A 5 15.43 -5.69 -21.12
CA LYS A 5 16.53 -5.34 -22.05
C LYS A 5 16.97 -6.44 -23.05
N VAL A 6 16.39 -7.64 -22.98
CA VAL A 6 16.76 -8.80 -23.81
C VAL A 6 15.63 -9.28 -24.75
N THR A 7 14.39 -8.82 -24.53
CA THR A 7 13.21 -9.19 -25.33
C THR A 7 12.76 -8.04 -26.26
N PRO A 8 11.96 -8.30 -27.33
CA PRO A 8 11.31 -7.22 -28.09
C PRO A 8 10.14 -6.59 -27.30
N ALA A 9 9.53 -5.53 -27.84
CA ALA A 9 8.30 -4.94 -27.28
C ALA A 9 7.01 -5.67 -27.73
N SER A 10 7.10 -6.54 -28.73
CA SER A 10 5.98 -7.30 -29.30
C SER A 10 5.74 -8.61 -28.53
N PHE A 11 5.20 -8.51 -27.32
CA PHE A 11 4.82 -9.63 -26.47
C PHE A 11 3.63 -9.24 -25.58
N GLU A 12 2.95 -10.22 -24.99
CA GLU A 12 1.94 -9.98 -23.96
C GLU A 12 2.58 -10.15 -22.58
N PRO A 13 2.57 -9.12 -21.72
CA PRO A 13 3.13 -9.23 -20.38
C PRO A 13 2.45 -10.32 -19.55
N SER A 14 3.27 -11.06 -18.80
CA SER A 14 2.80 -11.96 -17.75
C SER A 14 3.24 -11.39 -16.41
N ILE A 15 2.33 -11.38 -15.44
CA ILE A 15 2.60 -10.90 -14.08
C ILE A 15 2.37 -12.02 -13.09
N ASP A 16 3.22 -12.11 -12.08
CA ASP A 16 3.14 -13.08 -10.99
C ASP A 16 2.65 -12.44 -9.68
N TYR A 17 1.95 -11.32 -9.80
CA TYR A 17 1.39 -10.52 -8.71
C TYR A 17 0.01 -9.97 -9.08
N VAL A 18 -0.68 -9.42 -8.08
CA VAL A 18 -1.98 -8.77 -8.23
C VAL A 18 -1.81 -7.27 -8.03
N VAL A 19 -2.32 -6.49 -8.99
CA VAL A 19 -2.38 -5.03 -8.90
C VAL A 19 -3.80 -4.61 -8.54
N THR A 20 -3.94 -3.78 -7.52
CA THR A 20 -5.23 -3.20 -7.11
C THR A 20 -5.17 -1.70 -7.21
N LYS A 21 -6.16 -1.11 -7.88
CA LYS A 21 -6.35 0.35 -7.95
C LYS A 21 -7.62 0.75 -7.22
N ILE A 22 -7.55 1.79 -6.38
CA ILE A 22 -8.72 2.37 -5.71
C ILE A 22 -8.80 3.87 -5.99
N PRO A 23 -9.94 4.38 -6.51
CA PRO A 23 -10.12 5.81 -6.74
C PRO A 23 -10.20 6.61 -5.44
N ARG A 24 -9.63 7.82 -5.46
CA ARG A 24 -9.69 8.82 -4.38
C ARG A 24 -10.77 9.84 -4.67
N PHE A 25 -11.59 10.18 -3.67
CA PHE A 25 -12.70 11.15 -3.79
C PHE A 25 -12.54 12.32 -2.80
N ALA A 26 -13.21 13.44 -3.01
CA ALA A 26 -13.13 14.60 -2.11
C ALA A 26 -14.50 15.24 -1.84
N PHE A 27 -15.54 14.42 -1.66
CA PHE A 27 -16.92 14.89 -1.44
C PHE A 27 -17.07 15.80 -0.22
N GLU A 28 -16.21 15.68 0.78
CA GLU A 28 -16.16 16.57 1.94
C GLU A 28 -15.94 18.05 1.58
N LYS A 29 -15.40 18.33 0.39
CA LYS A 29 -15.22 19.70 -0.13
C LYS A 29 -16.44 20.23 -0.90
N PHE A 30 -17.46 19.40 -1.11
CA PHE A 30 -18.64 19.72 -1.91
C PHE A 30 -19.93 19.41 -1.13
N PRO A 31 -20.32 20.25 -0.14
CA PRO A 31 -21.41 19.96 0.78
C PRO A 31 -22.80 19.80 0.14
N GLY A 32 -22.98 20.29 -1.10
CA GLY A 32 -24.22 20.11 -1.87
C GLY A 32 -24.24 18.87 -2.77
N SER A 33 -23.16 18.09 -2.81
CA SER A 33 -23.00 16.96 -3.72
C SER A 33 -23.27 15.64 -3.02
N GLU A 34 -24.13 14.81 -3.62
CA GLU A 34 -24.33 13.44 -3.14
C GLU A 34 -23.16 12.53 -3.56
N PRO A 35 -22.64 11.68 -2.63
CA PRO A 35 -21.52 10.78 -2.88
C PRO A 35 -21.91 9.52 -3.67
N ASN A 36 -22.92 9.62 -4.53
CA ASN A 36 -23.40 8.52 -5.36
C ASN A 36 -22.50 8.37 -6.60
N LEU A 37 -21.93 7.18 -6.77
CA LEU A 37 -21.12 6.78 -7.92
C LEU A 37 -22.03 6.37 -9.07
N THR A 38 -21.69 6.84 -10.26
CA THR A 38 -22.45 6.64 -11.50
C THR A 38 -21.46 6.54 -12.67
N THR A 39 -21.97 6.51 -13.90
CA THR A 39 -21.16 6.46 -15.13
C THR A 39 -20.28 7.72 -15.32
N ALA A 40 -20.66 8.85 -14.71
CA ALA A 40 -19.85 10.06 -14.70
C ALA A 40 -18.81 10.02 -13.56
N MET A 41 -17.55 10.21 -13.91
CA MET A 41 -16.44 10.24 -12.94
C MET A 41 -16.57 11.39 -11.95
N LYS A 42 -16.31 11.07 -10.66
CA LYS A 42 -16.28 12.03 -9.54
C LYS A 42 -15.01 11.89 -8.68
N SER A 43 -14.11 10.97 -9.03
CA SER A 43 -12.82 10.80 -8.37
C SER A 43 -11.87 11.92 -8.74
N VAL A 44 -10.96 12.26 -7.83
CA VAL A 44 -9.96 13.34 -7.96
C VAL A 44 -8.53 12.82 -8.08
N GLY A 45 -8.37 11.49 -8.05
CA GLY A 45 -7.10 10.78 -8.20
C GLY A 45 -7.30 9.29 -7.89
N GLU A 46 -6.20 8.57 -7.73
CA GLU A 46 -6.21 7.13 -7.47
C GLU A 46 -4.92 6.65 -6.80
N ALA A 47 -5.04 5.58 -6.02
CA ALA A 47 -3.91 4.86 -5.46
C ALA A 47 -3.83 3.48 -6.11
N MET A 48 -2.62 3.00 -6.35
CA MET A 48 -2.35 1.65 -6.82
C MET A 48 -1.50 0.91 -5.78
N ALA A 49 -1.65 -0.39 -5.68
CA ALA A 49 -0.78 -1.24 -4.88
C ALA A 49 -0.58 -2.59 -5.54
N ILE A 50 0.53 -3.24 -5.17
CA ILE A 50 0.95 -4.52 -5.71
C ILE A 50 1.19 -5.47 -4.54
N GLY A 51 0.72 -6.71 -4.68
CA GLY A 51 0.95 -7.78 -3.71
C GLY A 51 0.92 -9.14 -4.40
N ARG A 52 1.52 -10.16 -3.78
CA ARG A 52 1.55 -11.53 -4.31
C ARG A 52 0.17 -12.20 -4.23
N THR A 53 -0.70 -11.66 -3.39
CA THR A 53 -2.10 -12.09 -3.26
C THR A 53 -3.05 -10.91 -3.40
N ILE A 54 -4.30 -11.21 -3.75
CA ILE A 54 -5.37 -10.20 -3.74
C ILE A 54 -5.60 -9.61 -2.35
N HIS A 55 -5.45 -10.39 -1.28
CA HIS A 55 -5.58 -9.90 0.09
C HIS A 55 -4.55 -8.82 0.37
N GLU A 56 -3.28 -9.11 0.04
CA GLU A 56 -2.18 -8.19 0.23
C GLU A 56 -2.34 -6.91 -0.59
N SER A 57 -2.57 -7.08 -1.90
CA SER A 57 -2.74 -5.98 -2.84
C SER A 57 -3.89 -5.04 -2.44
N LEU A 58 -5.03 -5.61 -2.04
CA LEU A 58 -6.21 -4.84 -1.66
C LEU A 58 -6.02 -4.06 -0.35
N GLN A 59 -5.39 -4.66 0.66
CA GLN A 59 -5.14 -3.97 1.93
C GLN A 59 -4.07 -2.89 1.80
N LYS A 60 -3.02 -3.11 0.98
CA LYS A 60 -2.03 -2.07 0.65
C LYS A 60 -2.67 -0.91 -0.11
N ALA A 61 -3.59 -1.18 -1.05
CA ALA A 61 -4.31 -0.15 -1.77
C ALA A 61 -5.19 0.70 -0.83
N LEU A 62 -5.89 0.07 0.12
CA LEU A 62 -6.67 0.78 1.15
C LEU A 62 -5.80 1.68 2.02
N ALA A 63 -4.64 1.18 2.47
CA ALA A 63 -3.68 1.95 3.25
C ALA A 63 -3.06 3.12 2.46
N SER A 64 -2.98 3.00 1.13
CA SER A 64 -2.43 4.01 0.22
C SER A 64 -3.38 5.17 -0.08
N LEU A 65 -4.65 5.13 0.35
CA LEU A 65 -5.65 6.13 -0.03
C LEU A 65 -5.48 7.50 0.64
N GLU A 66 -4.57 7.64 1.61
CA GLU A 66 -4.35 8.89 2.34
C GLU A 66 -5.61 9.43 3.05
N THR A 67 -6.53 8.53 3.40
CA THR A 67 -7.77 8.78 4.14
C THR A 67 -7.68 8.36 5.61
N GLY A 68 -6.53 7.87 6.06
CA GLY A 68 -6.31 7.35 7.41
C GLY A 68 -6.73 5.89 7.60
N LEU A 69 -7.08 5.21 6.50
CA LEU A 69 -7.33 3.77 6.52
C LEU A 69 -6.02 3.00 6.76
N THR A 70 -6.16 1.91 7.48
CA THR A 70 -5.09 0.95 7.81
C THR A 70 -5.36 -0.42 7.18
N GLY A 71 -6.48 -0.56 6.48
CA GLY A 71 -6.99 -1.78 5.87
C GLY A 71 -8.51 -1.66 5.79
N PHE A 72 -9.24 -2.72 6.14
CA PHE A 72 -10.70 -2.71 6.24
C PHE A 72 -11.20 -2.05 7.54
N ASP A 73 -10.85 -0.79 7.79
CA ASP A 73 -11.35 -0.07 8.96
C ASP A 73 -12.88 -0.04 9.03
N GLU A 74 -13.40 -0.21 10.25
CA GLU A 74 -14.83 -0.15 10.55
C GLU A 74 -15.44 1.16 10.02
N ILE A 75 -16.70 1.08 9.63
CA ILE A 75 -17.51 2.23 9.24
C ILE A 75 -18.87 2.12 9.91
N THR A 76 -19.37 3.24 10.45
CA THR A 76 -20.71 3.28 11.03
C THR A 76 -21.75 3.23 9.92
N ILE A 77 -22.67 2.25 9.99
CA ILE A 77 -23.86 2.20 9.14
C ILE A 77 -25.04 2.72 9.97
N PRO A 78 -25.65 3.87 9.61
CA PRO A 78 -26.82 4.39 10.32
C PRO A 78 -27.96 3.35 10.34
N GLY A 79 -28.47 3.05 11.54
CA GLY A 79 -29.53 2.05 11.74
C GLY A 79 -29.03 0.62 11.98
N ALA A 80 -27.74 0.31 11.78
CA ALA A 80 -27.21 -1.00 12.16
C ALA A 80 -27.38 -1.27 13.68
N PRO A 81 -27.60 -2.53 14.11
CA PRO A 81 -27.48 -3.77 13.34
C PRO A 81 -28.76 -4.19 12.57
N ASP A 82 -29.75 -3.31 12.41
CA ASP A 82 -30.93 -3.63 11.60
C ASP A 82 -30.54 -3.99 10.16
N LYS A 83 -31.02 -5.16 9.72
CA LYS A 83 -30.66 -5.73 8.41
C LYS A 83 -31.16 -4.86 7.26
N ALA A 84 -32.35 -4.27 7.37
CA ALA A 84 -32.90 -3.42 6.31
C ALA A 84 -32.04 -2.16 6.09
N SER A 85 -31.52 -1.58 7.17
CA SER A 85 -30.60 -0.44 7.14
C SER A 85 -29.26 -0.79 6.48
N ILE A 86 -28.71 -1.98 6.77
CA ILE A 86 -27.48 -2.47 6.14
C ILE A 86 -27.69 -2.74 4.63
N VAL A 87 -28.80 -3.38 4.26
CA VAL A 87 -29.17 -3.63 2.86
C VAL A 87 -29.31 -2.32 2.09
N LYS A 88 -29.95 -1.30 2.69
CA LYS A 88 -30.07 0.04 2.10
C LYS A 88 -28.70 0.67 1.84
N ALA A 89 -27.79 0.61 2.81
CA ALA A 89 -26.44 1.15 2.67
C ALA A 89 -25.63 0.41 1.58
N LEU A 90 -25.73 -0.93 1.52
CA LEU A 90 -25.09 -1.74 0.48
C LEU A 90 -25.64 -1.44 -0.91
N GLY A 91 -26.93 -1.11 -1.03
CA GLY A 91 -27.57 -0.76 -2.30
C GLY A 91 -27.04 0.55 -2.91
N GLN A 92 -26.46 1.43 -2.09
CA GLN A 92 -25.89 2.69 -2.56
C GLN A 92 -24.45 2.48 -3.05
N ALA A 93 -24.20 2.82 -4.32
CA ALA A 93 -22.85 2.86 -4.86
C ALA A 93 -22.15 4.13 -4.35
N THR A 94 -21.36 4.02 -3.29
CA THR A 94 -20.61 5.13 -2.69
C THR A 94 -19.10 4.82 -2.61
N PRO A 95 -18.22 5.82 -2.43
CA PRO A 95 -16.79 5.59 -2.23
C PRO A 95 -16.46 4.57 -1.13
N ASP A 96 -17.24 4.57 -0.05
CA ASP A 96 -17.04 3.66 1.09
C ASP A 96 -17.71 2.29 0.92
N ARG A 97 -18.34 1.99 -0.23
CA ARG A 97 -19.11 0.75 -0.42
C ARG A 97 -18.30 -0.51 -0.12
N LEU A 98 -17.00 -0.51 -0.42
CA LEU A 98 -16.10 -1.62 -0.08
C LEU A 98 -15.96 -1.83 1.44
N ARG A 99 -15.89 -0.75 2.23
CA ARG A 99 -15.91 -0.81 3.69
C ARG A 99 -17.29 -1.17 4.25
N ILE A 100 -18.35 -0.70 3.61
CA ILE A 100 -19.74 -1.07 3.97
C ILE A 100 -19.94 -2.57 3.75
N ILE A 101 -19.40 -3.16 2.67
CA ILE A 101 -19.37 -4.61 2.46
C ILE A 101 -18.70 -5.30 3.65
N ALA A 102 -17.46 -4.94 3.98
CA ALA A 102 -16.75 -5.50 5.13
C ALA A 102 -17.51 -5.33 6.46
N GLN A 103 -18.18 -4.20 6.66
CA GLN A 103 -18.99 -3.97 7.86
C GLN A 103 -20.26 -4.83 7.88
N ALA A 104 -20.93 -4.99 6.74
CA ALA A 104 -22.07 -5.90 6.60
C ALA A 104 -21.69 -7.35 6.89
N MET A 105 -20.48 -7.76 6.46
CA MET A 105 -19.89 -9.04 6.78
C MET A 105 -19.76 -9.24 8.31
N ARG A 106 -19.29 -8.22 9.04
CA ARG A 106 -19.21 -8.22 10.51
C ARG A 106 -20.57 -8.27 11.21
N HIS A 107 -21.60 -7.71 10.56
CA HIS A 107 -22.98 -7.79 11.03
C HIS A 107 -23.71 -9.09 10.64
N GLY A 108 -23.01 -10.05 10.01
CA GLY A 108 -23.52 -11.40 9.76
C GLY A 108 -24.24 -11.58 8.43
N LEU A 109 -24.20 -10.61 7.50
CA LEU A 109 -24.69 -10.84 6.14
C LEU A 109 -23.79 -11.84 5.43
N THR A 110 -24.38 -12.75 4.68
CA THR A 110 -23.69 -13.76 3.86
C THR A 110 -23.16 -13.16 2.56
N ASN A 111 -22.23 -13.87 1.91
CA ASN A 111 -21.69 -13.42 0.63
C ASN A 111 -22.77 -13.38 -0.46
N ASP A 112 -23.71 -14.32 -0.45
CA ASP A 112 -24.81 -14.37 -1.43
C ASP A 112 -25.76 -13.18 -1.27
N GLU A 113 -26.11 -12.80 -0.05
CA GLU A 113 -26.92 -11.62 0.21
C GLU A 113 -26.22 -10.34 -0.26
N ILE A 114 -24.92 -10.22 0.00
CA ILE A 114 -24.13 -9.06 -0.45
C ILE A 114 -24.02 -9.05 -1.98
N ASN A 115 -23.77 -10.19 -2.62
CA ASN A 115 -23.70 -10.32 -4.07
C ASN A 115 -25.01 -9.89 -4.74
N GLN A 116 -26.16 -10.36 -4.24
CA GLN A 116 -27.47 -10.00 -4.79
C GLN A 116 -27.74 -8.48 -4.79
N ILE A 117 -27.19 -7.76 -3.81
CA ILE A 117 -27.37 -6.30 -3.68
C ILE A 117 -26.33 -5.51 -4.48
N THR A 118 -25.09 -6.00 -4.49
CA THR A 118 -23.93 -5.21 -4.97
C THR A 118 -23.46 -5.59 -6.36
N ALA A 119 -23.82 -6.79 -6.83
CA ALA A 119 -23.28 -7.47 -8.01
C ALA A 119 -21.74 -7.64 -7.98
N PHE A 120 -21.10 -7.49 -6.82
CA PHE A 120 -19.67 -7.81 -6.67
C PHE A 120 -19.48 -9.30 -6.87
N ASP A 121 -18.51 -9.68 -7.69
CA ASP A 121 -18.25 -11.08 -8.00
C ASP A 121 -18.04 -11.91 -6.71
N PRO A 122 -18.64 -13.11 -6.59
CA PRO A 122 -18.51 -13.96 -5.41
C PRO A 122 -17.06 -14.24 -5.00
N TRP A 123 -16.13 -14.29 -5.96
CA TRP A 123 -14.72 -14.49 -5.68
C TRP A 123 -14.16 -13.35 -4.82
N PHE A 124 -14.38 -12.08 -5.18
CA PHE A 124 -13.90 -10.95 -4.38
C PHE A 124 -14.55 -10.91 -2.99
N LEU A 125 -15.86 -11.22 -2.91
CA LEU A 125 -16.55 -11.28 -1.63
C LEU A 125 -15.97 -12.39 -0.73
N ALA A 126 -15.60 -13.54 -1.29
CA ALA A 126 -14.92 -14.59 -0.53
C ALA A 126 -13.54 -14.14 -0.01
N ARG A 127 -12.75 -13.42 -0.82
CA ARG A 127 -11.45 -12.89 -0.39
C ARG A 127 -11.57 -11.85 0.71
N ILE A 128 -12.54 -10.94 0.61
CA ILE A 128 -12.83 -9.97 1.68
C ILE A 128 -13.30 -10.70 2.94
N ARG A 129 -14.17 -11.70 2.80
CA ARG A 129 -14.65 -12.53 3.94
C ARG A 129 -13.50 -13.14 4.72
N GLU A 130 -12.55 -13.75 4.03
CA GLU A 130 -11.36 -14.35 4.66
C GLU A 130 -10.58 -13.34 5.50
N ILE A 131 -10.44 -12.10 5.04
CA ILE A 131 -9.83 -11.01 5.83
C ILE A 131 -10.66 -10.75 7.09
N ILE A 132 -11.98 -10.59 6.96
CA ILE A 132 -12.87 -10.27 8.08
C ILE A 132 -12.93 -11.40 9.13
N ASP A 133 -12.91 -12.66 8.70
CA ASP A 133 -12.90 -13.81 9.60
C ASP A 133 -11.57 -13.90 10.38
N ILE A 134 -10.45 -13.54 9.74
CA ILE A 134 -9.15 -13.41 10.40
C ILE A 134 -9.14 -12.22 11.37
N GLU A 135 -9.75 -11.07 11.03
CA GLU A 135 -9.90 -9.97 11.98
C GLU A 135 -10.67 -10.39 13.24
N ALA A 136 -11.77 -11.14 13.09
CA ALA A 136 -12.53 -11.66 14.21
C ALA A 136 -11.68 -12.61 15.09
N THR A 137 -10.85 -13.43 14.45
CA THR A 137 -9.89 -14.31 15.14
C THR A 137 -8.85 -13.52 15.92
N ILE A 138 -8.23 -12.50 15.31
CA ILE A 138 -7.24 -11.62 15.97
C ILE A 138 -7.87 -10.88 17.15
N ARG A 139 -9.09 -10.36 17.01
CA ARG A 139 -9.80 -9.68 18.11
C ARG A 139 -10.03 -10.60 19.31
N LYS A 140 -10.29 -11.88 19.06
CA LYS A 140 -10.55 -12.88 20.11
C LYS A 140 -9.27 -13.42 20.74
N GLN A 141 -8.25 -13.69 19.94
CA GLN A 141 -7.04 -14.41 20.36
C GLN A 141 -5.84 -13.49 20.62
N GLY A 142 -5.90 -12.25 20.15
CA GLY A 142 -4.80 -11.29 20.21
C GLY A 142 -3.79 -11.47 19.06
N LEU A 143 -2.67 -10.76 19.18
CA LEU A 143 -1.56 -10.84 18.22
C LEU A 143 -0.83 -12.18 18.37
N PRO A 144 -0.55 -12.92 17.28
CA PRO A 144 0.25 -14.13 17.35
C PRO A 144 1.64 -13.89 17.94
N THR A 145 2.18 -14.90 18.62
CA THR A 145 3.48 -14.85 19.32
C THR A 145 4.59 -15.60 18.61
N ASN A 146 4.29 -16.29 17.51
CA ASN A 146 5.27 -17.02 16.70
C ASN A 146 5.41 -16.37 15.31
N ALA A 147 6.58 -16.56 14.69
CA ALA A 147 6.93 -15.92 13.43
C ALA A 147 6.00 -16.33 12.28
N ASP A 148 5.64 -17.61 12.18
CA ASP A 148 4.88 -18.15 11.05
C ASP A 148 3.45 -17.63 11.02
N SER A 149 2.74 -17.69 12.15
CA SER A 149 1.38 -17.15 12.25
C SER A 149 1.37 -15.64 12.03
N LEU A 150 2.35 -14.90 12.56
CA LEU A 150 2.41 -13.47 12.33
C LEU A 150 2.71 -13.16 10.86
N ARG A 151 3.63 -13.90 10.25
CA ARG A 151 3.96 -13.78 8.83
C ARG A 151 2.76 -14.07 7.94
N GLN A 152 1.95 -15.08 8.25
CA GLN A 152 0.70 -15.35 7.53
C GLN A 152 -0.25 -14.15 7.55
N LEU A 153 -0.38 -13.45 8.68
CA LEU A 153 -1.17 -12.21 8.72
C LEU A 153 -0.56 -11.13 7.81
N LYS A 154 0.77 -10.98 7.82
CA LYS A 154 1.45 -10.03 6.94
C LYS A 154 1.30 -10.38 5.46
N MET A 155 1.34 -11.65 5.09
CA MET A 155 1.10 -12.16 3.72
C MET A 155 -0.33 -11.89 3.23
N MET A 156 -1.29 -11.72 4.14
CA MET A 156 -2.64 -11.28 3.81
C MET A 156 -2.75 -9.76 3.65
N GLY A 157 -1.69 -8.99 3.91
CA GLY A 157 -1.68 -7.52 3.82
C GLY A 157 -2.07 -6.77 5.08
N PHE A 158 -2.17 -7.44 6.24
CA PHE A 158 -2.50 -6.72 7.47
C PHE A 158 -1.36 -5.78 7.87
N THR A 159 -1.62 -4.48 7.88
CA THR A 159 -0.69 -3.47 8.39
C THR A 159 -0.50 -3.61 9.90
N ASP A 160 0.66 -3.23 10.41
CA ASP A 160 0.96 -3.16 11.85
C ASP A 160 -0.06 -2.26 12.55
N ALA A 161 -0.49 -1.18 11.88
CA ALA A 161 -1.52 -0.27 12.38
C ALA A 161 -2.92 -0.92 12.47
N ARG A 162 -3.29 -1.78 11.51
CA ARG A 162 -4.56 -2.53 11.58
C ARG A 162 -4.52 -3.56 12.70
N LEU A 163 -3.44 -4.34 12.79
CA LEU A 163 -3.23 -5.31 13.86
C LEU A 163 -3.26 -4.63 15.25
N ALA A 164 -2.69 -3.44 15.36
CA ALA A 164 -2.73 -2.63 16.58
C ALA A 164 -4.17 -2.27 16.98
N LYS A 165 -4.98 -1.76 16.05
CA LYS A 165 -6.40 -1.45 16.28
C LYS A 165 -7.22 -2.70 16.66
N LEU A 166 -6.99 -3.83 16.00
CA LEU A 166 -7.69 -5.09 16.27
C LEU A 166 -7.39 -5.65 17.66
N THR A 167 -6.18 -5.40 18.17
CA THR A 167 -5.68 -5.97 19.43
C THR A 167 -5.63 -4.96 20.59
N GLY A 168 -6.04 -3.71 20.37
CA GLY A 168 -5.97 -2.65 21.38
C GLY A 168 -4.55 -2.27 21.79
N ARG A 169 -3.59 -2.38 20.86
CA ARG A 169 -2.16 -2.09 21.07
C ARG A 169 -1.74 -0.84 20.31
N ASP A 170 -0.54 -0.36 20.58
CA ASP A 170 0.10 0.66 19.74
C ASP A 170 0.76 0.02 18.50
N GLU A 171 0.74 0.72 17.36
CA GLU A 171 1.43 0.29 16.14
C GLU A 171 2.91 -0.05 16.38
N ALA A 172 3.60 0.79 17.14
CA ALA A 172 5.00 0.57 17.48
C ALA A 172 5.22 -0.72 18.31
N GLN A 173 4.25 -1.13 19.13
CA GLN A 173 4.34 -2.39 19.87
C GLN A 173 4.20 -3.59 18.93
N VAL A 174 3.28 -3.51 17.96
CA VAL A 174 3.13 -4.55 16.93
C VAL A 174 4.38 -4.65 16.07
N ARG A 175 4.90 -3.51 15.58
CA ARG A 175 6.15 -3.46 14.80
C ARG A 175 7.32 -4.09 15.56
N ARG A 176 7.53 -3.73 16.83
CA ARG A 176 8.60 -4.33 17.65
C ARG A 176 8.41 -5.84 17.85
N ALA A 177 7.17 -6.31 18.05
CA ALA A 177 6.90 -7.74 18.17
C ALA A 177 7.23 -8.47 16.87
N ARG A 178 6.84 -7.89 15.73
CA ARG A 178 7.13 -8.38 14.38
C ARG A 178 8.64 -8.48 14.12
N GLN A 179 9.38 -7.42 14.41
CA GLN A 179 10.84 -7.37 14.26
C GLN A 179 11.56 -8.38 15.15
N ARG A 180 11.15 -8.55 16.41
CA ARG A 180 11.74 -9.56 17.33
C ARG A 180 11.59 -10.99 16.82
N LEU A 181 10.55 -11.26 16.04
CA LEU A 181 10.30 -12.56 15.42
C LEU A 181 10.98 -12.72 14.05
N GLY A 182 11.73 -11.73 13.58
CA GLY A 182 12.37 -11.75 12.27
C GLY A 182 11.37 -11.71 11.10
N VAL A 183 10.15 -11.21 11.33
CA VAL A 183 9.13 -11.11 10.29
C VAL A 183 9.30 -9.76 9.58
N THR A 184 10.05 -9.74 8.50
CA THR A 184 10.32 -8.53 7.70
C THR A 184 9.78 -8.70 6.28
N ALA A 185 9.53 -7.58 5.60
CA ALA A 185 9.12 -7.61 4.21
C ALA A 185 10.32 -7.95 3.33
N VAL A 186 10.06 -8.64 2.23
CA VAL A 186 10.99 -8.77 1.09
C VAL A 186 10.46 -7.95 -0.07
N PHE A 187 11.34 -7.63 -1.00
CA PHE A 187 11.00 -6.81 -2.16
C PHE A 187 11.19 -7.63 -3.43
N LYS A 188 10.19 -7.60 -4.30
CA LYS A 188 10.19 -8.25 -5.61
C LYS A 188 10.23 -7.20 -6.70
N ARG A 189 10.80 -7.54 -7.85
CA ARG A 189 10.87 -6.66 -9.02
C ARG A 189 9.67 -6.86 -9.94
N ILE A 190 9.36 -5.82 -10.69
CA ILE A 190 8.38 -5.83 -11.78
C ILE A 190 9.14 -6.06 -13.07
N ASP A 191 8.94 -7.22 -13.68
CA ASP A 191 9.76 -7.70 -14.80
C ASP A 191 9.00 -7.89 -16.13
N THR A 192 7.67 -7.72 -16.13
CA THR A 192 6.74 -7.95 -17.25
C THR A 192 6.65 -9.39 -17.77
N CYS A 193 7.39 -10.34 -17.20
CA CYS A 193 7.53 -11.70 -17.73
C CYS A 193 7.44 -12.80 -16.65
N ALA A 194 6.99 -12.49 -15.43
CA ALA A 194 6.80 -13.44 -14.35
C ALA A 194 8.05 -14.28 -14.07
N ALA A 195 9.19 -13.60 -13.93
CA ALA A 195 10.52 -14.13 -13.70
C ALA A 195 11.09 -15.03 -14.81
N GLU A 196 10.52 -15.06 -16.01
CA GLU A 196 11.11 -15.77 -17.16
C GLU A 196 12.47 -15.18 -17.56
N PHE A 197 12.61 -13.85 -17.45
CA PHE A 197 13.85 -13.11 -17.71
C PHE A 197 14.21 -12.22 -16.51
N GLU A 198 15.50 -12.11 -16.21
CA GLU A 198 15.96 -11.26 -15.10
C GLU A 198 15.70 -9.78 -15.38
N ALA A 199 14.91 -9.13 -14.53
CA ALA A 199 14.70 -7.68 -14.60
C ALA A 199 15.88 -6.91 -14.01
N GLN A 200 16.53 -6.13 -14.87
CA GLN A 200 17.61 -5.24 -14.47
C GLN A 200 17.07 -3.96 -13.83
N THR A 201 15.87 -3.53 -14.22
CA THR A 201 15.22 -2.32 -13.71
C THR A 201 14.77 -2.51 -12.25
N PRO A 202 15.24 -1.68 -11.30
CA PRO A 202 14.90 -1.76 -9.88
C PRO A 202 13.54 -1.10 -9.61
N TYR A 203 12.49 -1.64 -10.22
CA TYR A 203 11.10 -1.26 -10.00
C TYR A 203 10.45 -2.31 -9.09
N MET A 204 10.14 -1.95 -7.84
CA MET A 204 9.91 -2.92 -6.77
C MET A 204 8.61 -2.70 -6.00
N TYR A 205 8.11 -3.78 -5.38
CA TYR A 205 7.05 -3.75 -4.37
C TYR A 205 7.39 -4.71 -3.23
N SER A 206 6.89 -4.39 -2.03
CA SER A 206 7.04 -5.22 -0.84
C SER A 206 6.01 -6.36 -0.83
N THR A 207 6.43 -7.49 -0.29
CA THR A 207 5.56 -8.61 0.03
C THR A 207 6.13 -9.38 1.23
N TYR A 208 5.30 -10.21 1.85
CA TYR A 208 5.75 -11.22 2.79
C TYR A 208 5.64 -12.59 2.13
N GLU A 209 6.63 -13.45 2.34
CA GLU A 209 6.64 -14.82 1.79
C GLU A 209 7.07 -15.80 2.87
N MET A 210 6.50 -17.00 2.85
CA MET A 210 6.98 -18.13 3.64
C MET A 210 7.99 -18.95 2.82
N PRO A 211 9.07 -19.46 3.45
CA PRO A 211 9.94 -20.45 2.83
C PRO A 211 9.11 -21.67 2.38
N ALA A 212 9.09 -21.96 1.09
CA ALA A 212 8.45 -23.17 0.54
C ALA A 212 9.50 -24.22 0.15
N MET A 213 10.51 -23.79 -0.62
CA MET A 213 11.64 -24.61 -1.07
C MET A 213 12.91 -23.73 -1.06
N GLY A 214 13.58 -23.65 0.08
CA GLY A 214 14.74 -22.77 0.29
C GLY A 214 14.38 -21.43 0.93
N ASP A 215 15.36 -20.53 0.98
CA ASP A 215 15.21 -19.22 1.60
C ASP A 215 14.34 -18.29 0.75
N VAL A 216 13.63 -17.38 1.43
CA VAL A 216 12.85 -16.34 0.76
C VAL A 216 13.81 -15.32 0.14
N GLU A 217 13.75 -15.17 -1.19
CA GLU A 217 14.60 -14.21 -1.90
C GLU A 217 14.06 -12.77 -1.76
N CYS A 218 14.94 -11.84 -1.43
CA CYS A 218 14.71 -10.40 -1.56
C CYS A 218 15.49 -9.85 -2.75
N GLU A 219 14.78 -9.36 -3.76
CA GLU A 219 15.34 -8.87 -5.03
C GLU A 219 15.73 -7.39 -4.99
N SER A 220 15.65 -6.77 -3.80
CA SER A 220 16.02 -5.37 -3.60
C SER A 220 17.46 -5.11 -4.06
N ARG A 221 18.40 -5.97 -3.63
CA ARG A 221 19.83 -5.89 -3.98
C ARG A 221 20.38 -4.45 -3.84
N PRO A 222 20.37 -3.87 -2.63
CA PRO A 222 20.81 -2.49 -2.40
C PRO A 222 22.28 -2.31 -2.80
N THR A 223 22.63 -1.18 -3.42
CA THR A 223 24.00 -0.89 -3.85
C THR A 223 24.85 -0.30 -2.72
N ALA A 224 26.15 -0.14 -2.95
CA ALA A 224 27.08 0.50 -2.01
C ALA A 224 27.08 2.04 -2.10
N ALA A 225 26.18 2.64 -2.89
CA ALA A 225 26.15 4.07 -3.14
C ALA A 225 25.74 4.90 -1.90
N LYS A 226 25.92 6.22 -2.01
CA LYS A 226 25.36 7.19 -1.07
C LYS A 226 23.96 7.57 -1.54
N LYS A 227 22.95 7.27 -0.72
CA LYS A 227 21.55 7.22 -1.15
C LYS A 227 20.72 8.33 -0.54
N VAL A 228 19.80 8.89 -1.31
CA VAL A 228 18.77 9.81 -0.80
C VAL A 228 17.39 9.26 -1.17
N VAL A 229 16.53 9.16 -0.18
CA VAL A 229 15.15 8.70 -0.36
C VAL A 229 14.23 9.91 -0.50
N ILE A 230 13.38 9.91 -1.51
CA ILE A 230 12.37 10.94 -1.76
C ILE A 230 11.01 10.29 -1.55
N LEU A 231 10.24 10.82 -0.60
CA LEU A 231 8.87 10.37 -0.37
C LEU A 231 7.90 11.20 -1.22
N GLY A 232 7.14 10.52 -2.07
CA GLY A 232 6.07 11.10 -2.88
C GLY A 232 4.85 11.51 -2.05
N GLY A 233 3.77 11.87 -2.75
CA GLY A 233 2.53 12.34 -2.13
C GLY A 233 1.39 11.32 -2.06
N GLY A 234 1.52 10.18 -2.73
CA GLY A 234 0.43 9.22 -2.89
C GLY A 234 -0.65 9.75 -3.84
N PRO A 235 -1.91 9.28 -3.71
CA PRO A 235 -2.98 9.65 -4.63
C PRO A 235 -3.25 11.14 -4.64
N ASN A 236 -3.37 11.70 -5.85
CA ASN A 236 -3.79 13.09 -6.04
C ASN A 236 -5.14 13.37 -5.36
N ARG A 237 -5.27 14.57 -4.79
CA ARG A 237 -6.52 15.11 -4.25
C ARG A 237 -6.54 16.63 -4.35
N ILE A 238 -7.71 17.25 -4.20
CA ILE A 238 -7.83 18.70 -4.21
C ILE A 238 -6.90 19.32 -3.16
N GLY A 239 -5.96 20.17 -3.60
CA GLY A 239 -4.94 20.81 -2.76
C GLY A 239 -3.66 19.99 -2.56
N GLN A 240 -3.59 18.79 -3.14
CA GLN A 240 -2.40 17.95 -3.24
C GLN A 240 -2.36 17.30 -4.61
N GLY A 241 -1.95 18.05 -5.62
CA GLY A 241 -1.91 17.60 -7.00
C GLY A 241 -0.50 17.33 -7.54
N ILE A 242 -0.41 17.40 -8.86
CA ILE A 242 0.81 17.14 -9.64
C ILE A 242 1.96 18.09 -9.30
N GLU A 243 1.69 19.24 -8.71
CA GLU A 243 2.72 20.20 -8.28
C GLU A 243 3.71 19.60 -7.26
N PHE A 244 3.27 18.66 -6.43
CA PHE A 244 4.12 17.96 -5.48
C PHE A 244 4.93 16.85 -6.16
N ASP A 245 4.32 16.14 -7.11
CA ASP A 245 5.04 15.16 -7.94
C ASP A 245 6.18 15.82 -8.72
N TYR A 246 5.91 16.98 -9.32
CA TYR A 246 6.92 17.79 -10.00
C TYR A 246 8.13 18.09 -9.09
N CYS A 247 7.89 18.51 -7.84
CA CYS A 247 8.96 18.75 -6.87
C CYS A 247 9.78 17.48 -6.58
N CYS A 248 9.11 16.35 -6.39
CA CYS A 248 9.75 15.05 -6.16
C CYS A 248 10.62 14.62 -7.35
N VAL A 249 10.12 14.75 -8.58
CA VAL A 249 10.86 14.45 -9.82
C VAL A 249 12.12 15.31 -9.93
N HIS A 250 12.00 16.62 -9.71
CA HIS A 250 13.13 17.53 -9.76
C HIS A 250 14.17 17.26 -8.67
N ALA A 251 13.76 16.81 -7.49
CA ALA A 251 14.70 16.34 -6.46
C ALA A 251 15.52 15.16 -6.95
N CYS A 252 14.88 14.14 -7.54
CA CYS A 252 15.59 12.99 -8.10
C CYS A 252 16.62 13.44 -9.14
N TYR A 253 16.21 14.22 -10.15
CA TYR A 253 17.14 14.67 -11.18
C TYR A 253 18.31 15.49 -10.63
N ALA A 254 18.06 16.40 -9.68
CA ALA A 254 19.12 17.21 -9.08
C ALA A 254 20.09 16.37 -8.23
N LEU A 255 19.57 15.40 -7.48
CA LEU A 255 20.38 14.53 -6.61
C LEU A 255 21.18 13.51 -7.41
N THR A 256 20.61 12.92 -8.45
CA THR A 256 21.32 12.06 -9.41
C THR A 256 22.44 12.84 -10.08
N ALA A 257 22.18 14.07 -10.54
CA ALA A 257 23.22 14.95 -11.10
C ALA A 257 24.32 15.32 -10.09
N ALA A 258 23.98 15.35 -8.79
CA ALA A 258 24.93 15.55 -7.70
C ALA A 258 25.65 14.25 -7.25
N GLY A 259 25.40 13.11 -7.91
CA GLY A 259 26.08 11.84 -7.67
C GLY A 259 25.50 11.00 -6.53
N TYR A 260 24.27 11.27 -6.10
CA TYR A 260 23.54 10.41 -5.17
C TYR A 260 22.76 9.33 -5.92
N GLU A 261 22.65 8.15 -5.34
CA GLU A 261 21.63 7.18 -5.75
C GLU A 261 20.27 7.62 -5.19
N THR A 262 19.32 7.82 -6.07
CA THR A 262 17.99 8.32 -5.73
C THR A 262 16.99 7.19 -5.60
N ILE A 263 16.23 7.21 -4.51
CA ILE A 263 15.20 6.22 -4.23
C ILE A 263 13.86 6.92 -4.15
N MET A 264 12.95 6.64 -5.08
CA MET A 264 11.58 7.14 -5.03
C MET A 264 10.66 6.16 -4.30
N VAL A 265 9.82 6.67 -3.40
CA VAL A 265 8.74 5.91 -2.77
C VAL A 265 7.43 6.62 -3.04
N ASN A 266 6.55 6.02 -3.85
CA ASN A 266 5.24 6.58 -4.16
C ASN A 266 4.29 5.47 -4.65
N CYS A 267 2.97 5.74 -4.64
CA CYS A 267 1.94 4.77 -5.02
C CYS A 267 0.87 5.34 -5.97
N ASN A 268 1.12 6.51 -6.54
CA ASN A 268 0.23 7.11 -7.53
C ASN A 268 0.61 6.60 -8.94
N PRO A 269 -0.27 5.88 -9.64
CA PRO A 269 0.03 5.35 -10.97
C PRO A 269 0.01 6.42 -12.08
N GLU A 270 -0.52 7.61 -11.82
CA GLU A 270 -0.69 8.66 -12.84
C GLU A 270 0.57 9.52 -13.06
N THR A 271 1.62 9.34 -12.25
CA THR A 271 2.64 10.37 -12.07
C THR A 271 4.02 10.00 -12.59
N VAL A 272 4.83 11.02 -12.88
CA VAL A 272 6.16 10.82 -13.46
C VAL A 272 7.14 10.29 -12.41
N SER A 273 6.92 10.59 -11.12
CA SER A 273 7.75 10.00 -10.06
C SER A 273 7.67 8.48 -9.99
N THR A 274 6.57 7.86 -10.43
CA THR A 274 6.43 6.40 -10.46
C THR A 274 6.81 5.80 -11.82
N ASP A 275 7.40 6.60 -12.70
CA ASP A 275 8.17 6.10 -13.84
C ASP A 275 9.53 5.59 -13.36
N TYR A 276 9.91 4.39 -13.80
CA TYR A 276 11.16 3.74 -13.39
C TYR A 276 12.40 4.47 -13.93
N ASP A 277 12.26 5.34 -14.94
CA ASP A 277 13.35 6.17 -15.45
C ASP A 277 13.62 7.43 -14.61
N THR A 278 12.73 7.78 -13.67
CA THR A 278 12.85 9.03 -12.89
C THR A 278 13.88 8.94 -11.76
N SER A 279 14.07 7.75 -11.19
CA SER A 279 14.96 7.52 -10.05
C SER A 279 15.77 6.26 -10.25
N ASP A 280 16.94 6.19 -9.61
CA ASP A 280 17.79 5.01 -9.71
C ASP A 280 17.11 3.75 -9.17
N ARG A 281 16.20 3.90 -8.20
CA ARG A 281 15.44 2.80 -7.56
C ARG A 281 14.03 3.26 -7.21
N LEU A 282 13.01 2.52 -7.63
CA LEU A 282 11.61 2.86 -7.40
C LEU A 282 10.91 1.80 -6.55
N TYR A 283 10.31 2.23 -5.44
CA TYR A 283 9.42 1.42 -4.61
C TYR A 283 7.98 1.89 -4.77
N PHE A 284 7.15 1.05 -5.39
CA PHE A 284 5.72 1.29 -5.56
C PHE A 284 4.94 0.88 -4.31
N GLU A 285 5.04 1.70 -3.25
CA GLU A 285 4.62 1.33 -1.91
C GLU A 285 3.71 2.36 -1.24
N PRO A 286 2.82 1.94 -0.32
CA PRO A 286 2.06 2.85 0.51
C PRO A 286 2.97 3.80 1.29
N LEU A 287 2.60 5.08 1.37
CA LEU A 287 3.32 6.09 2.16
C LEU A 287 2.90 6.04 3.63
N THR A 288 3.08 4.87 4.26
CA THR A 288 2.89 4.71 5.70
C THR A 288 4.23 4.54 6.40
N LEU A 289 4.27 4.85 7.71
CA LEU A 289 5.48 4.70 8.51
C LEU A 289 6.05 3.27 8.42
N GLU A 290 5.19 2.27 8.48
CA GLU A 290 5.56 0.86 8.37
C GLU A 290 6.30 0.53 7.07
N HIS A 291 5.71 0.82 5.92
CA HIS A 291 6.28 0.46 4.62
C HIS A 291 7.56 1.25 4.35
N VAL A 292 7.58 2.54 4.69
CA VAL A 292 8.79 3.38 4.56
C VAL A 292 9.92 2.81 5.41
N LEU A 293 9.66 2.41 6.66
CA LEU A 293 10.71 1.82 7.51
C LEU A 293 11.23 0.47 6.98
N GLU A 294 10.40 -0.37 6.37
CA GLU A 294 10.88 -1.61 5.73
C GLU A 294 11.78 -1.33 4.53
N ILE A 295 11.47 -0.31 3.72
CA ILE A 295 12.33 0.12 2.61
C ILE A 295 13.67 0.64 3.15
N LEU A 296 13.62 1.55 4.13
CA LEU A 296 14.83 2.12 4.73
C LEU A 296 15.71 1.05 5.39
N ARG A 297 15.09 0.08 6.06
CA ARG A 297 15.79 -1.06 6.65
C ARG A 297 16.64 -1.78 5.61
N VAL A 298 16.06 -2.13 4.46
CA VAL A 298 16.79 -2.83 3.39
C VAL A 298 17.82 -1.93 2.72
N GLU A 299 17.49 -0.67 2.46
CA GLU A 299 18.41 0.26 1.80
C GLU A 299 19.64 0.62 2.65
N GLN A 300 19.56 0.43 3.96
CA GLN A 300 20.68 0.57 4.90
C GLN A 300 21.57 -0.68 5.01
N GLU A 301 21.20 -1.82 4.41
CA GLU A 301 22.00 -3.06 4.46
C GLU A 301 23.32 -2.96 3.66
N ASN A 302 23.38 -2.06 2.67
CA ASN A 302 24.57 -1.80 1.87
C ASN A 302 24.66 -0.32 1.48
N GLY A 303 25.85 0.26 1.52
CA GLY A 303 26.08 1.68 1.22
C GLY A 303 25.77 2.61 2.38
N THR A 304 25.31 3.83 2.07
CA THR A 304 25.01 4.85 3.10
C THR A 304 23.71 5.58 2.78
N LEU A 305 22.71 5.45 3.65
CA LEU A 305 21.53 6.30 3.62
C LEU A 305 21.93 7.71 4.09
N HIS A 306 22.05 8.66 3.16
CA HIS A 306 22.37 10.04 3.48
C HIS A 306 21.21 10.73 4.19
N GLY A 307 19.98 10.44 3.76
CA GLY A 307 18.76 10.86 4.43
C GLY A 307 17.54 10.82 3.54
N VAL A 308 16.44 11.31 4.10
CA VAL A 308 15.10 11.24 3.53
C VAL A 308 14.55 12.64 3.35
N ILE A 309 14.03 12.94 2.16
CA ILE A 309 13.31 14.16 1.84
C ILE A 309 11.82 13.90 2.02
N VAL A 310 11.19 14.70 2.89
CA VAL A 310 9.78 14.56 3.28
C VAL A 310 8.95 15.80 2.97
N GLN A 311 9.59 16.86 2.48
CA GLN A 311 8.99 18.18 2.29
C GLN A 311 8.32 18.35 0.92
N PHE A 312 8.68 17.51 -0.06
CA PHE A 312 8.31 17.70 -1.47
C PHE A 312 7.02 16.99 -1.87
N GLY A 313 6.69 15.85 -1.26
CA GLY A 313 5.44 15.13 -1.53
C GLY A 313 4.19 15.71 -0.83
N GLY A 314 4.29 16.91 -0.26
CA GLY A 314 3.19 17.58 0.44
C GLY A 314 2.86 16.95 1.80
N GLN A 315 1.60 17.03 2.20
CA GLN A 315 1.13 16.69 3.55
C GLN A 315 1.37 15.24 3.98
N THR A 316 1.36 14.28 3.06
CA THR A 316 1.51 12.85 3.34
C THR A 316 2.86 12.53 3.97
N PRO A 317 4.00 12.79 3.30
CA PRO A 317 5.31 12.58 3.92
C PRO A 317 5.60 13.54 5.08
N LEU A 318 5.06 14.78 5.06
CA LEU A 318 5.18 15.71 6.19
C LEU A 318 4.60 15.14 7.50
N LYS A 319 3.51 14.36 7.43
CA LYS A 319 2.94 13.69 8.62
C LYS A 319 3.84 12.59 9.16
N LEU A 320 4.68 11.99 8.32
CA LEU A 320 5.61 10.93 8.70
C LEU A 320 6.92 11.47 9.31
N ALA A 321 7.28 12.73 9.03
CA ALA A 321 8.57 13.32 9.38
C ALA A 321 8.97 13.11 10.85
N ASN A 322 8.09 13.47 11.80
CA ASN A 322 8.37 13.32 13.23
C ASN A 322 8.53 11.85 13.65
N ALA A 323 7.71 10.96 13.08
CA ALA A 323 7.76 9.55 13.40
C ALA A 323 9.04 8.90 12.84
N LEU A 324 9.45 9.25 11.63
CA LEU A 324 10.71 8.82 11.04
C LEU A 324 11.91 9.33 11.84
N HIS A 325 11.88 10.61 12.24
CA HIS A 325 12.93 11.18 13.06
C HIS A 325 13.06 10.48 14.43
N ALA A 326 11.93 10.13 15.06
CA ALA A 326 11.92 9.38 16.32
C ALA A 326 12.51 7.96 16.19
N GLU A 327 12.47 7.38 14.99
CA GLU A 327 13.13 6.10 14.68
C GLU A 327 14.62 6.28 14.29
N GLY A 328 15.17 7.49 14.40
CA GLY A 328 16.57 7.78 14.10
C GLY A 328 16.87 7.96 12.62
N ILE A 329 15.85 8.13 11.77
CA ILE A 329 16.03 8.35 10.33
C ILE A 329 16.50 9.79 10.08
N PRO A 330 17.59 10.01 9.30
CA PRO A 330 18.06 11.34 8.98
C PRO A 330 17.12 12.03 7.99
N ILE A 331 16.39 13.04 8.46
CA ILE A 331 15.58 13.91 7.61
C ILE A 331 16.47 15.02 7.06
N LEU A 332 16.48 15.19 5.74
CA LEU A 332 17.26 16.23 5.07
C LEU A 332 16.44 17.49 4.90
N GLY A 333 17.03 18.66 5.11
CA GLY A 333 16.33 19.95 5.01
C GLY A 333 15.66 20.37 6.30
N THR A 334 14.64 21.23 6.20
CA THR A 334 13.89 21.79 7.33
C THR A 334 13.11 20.74 8.11
#